data_AF-L7MRC4-F1
#
_entry.id   AF-L7MRC4-F1
#
_cell.length_a   1.000
_cell.length_b   1.000
_cell.length_c   1.000
_cell.angle_alpha   90.00
_cell.angle_beta   90.00
_cell.angle_gamma   90.00
#
_symmetry.space_group_name_H-M   'P 1'
#
loop_
_entity.id
_entity.type
_entity.pdbx_description
1 polymer ?
#
loop_
_entity_poly.entity_id
_entity_poly.type
_entity_poly.pdbx_seq_one_letter_code
_entity_poly.pdbx_strand_id
1 'polypeptide(L)'
;SEWPFLIITDHFLKSPELVKAMYAKMSNQERVTLLDLVIAKIVGDEPLTKDDVPVFLSHAELIASTFVDQCKVVLRLTSERQADDEEALATIRLLDVLCEMTANTDLLGYLQVFPGLLERVIDLLRLIHVAGRDTTNVFSTCGCIKAEGDVSNVAEGFKSHLIRLIGNLCYKNKDNQDKVNELDGIPLILDSCSIDDSNPFLTQWVVYAVRNLTEDNSQNQDLIAKMEEQGLADASLLKKMGFEVEKRGDKLILKSTNDTPPL
;
A
#
# COMPACT_ATOMS: atom_id res chain seq x y z
N SER A 1 -19.15 -25.24 5.72
CA SER A 1 -19.41 -25.98 4.47
C SER A 1 -18.52 -25.36 3.41
N GLU A 2 -17.59 -26.10 2.82
CA GLU A 2 -16.62 -25.59 1.82
C GLU A 2 -17.22 -25.49 0.41
N TRP A 3 -18.42 -26.06 0.21
CA TRP A 3 -19.09 -26.08 -1.09
C TRP A 3 -19.32 -24.70 -1.72
N PRO A 4 -19.77 -23.65 -1.01
CA PRO A 4 -19.91 -22.32 -1.60
C PRO A 4 -18.58 -21.74 -2.08
N PHE A 5 -17.49 -21.98 -1.34
CA PHE A 5 -16.15 -21.55 -1.73
C PHE A 5 -15.74 -22.22 -3.05
N LEU A 6 -15.80 -23.56 -3.13
CA LEU A 6 -15.45 -24.32 -4.34
C LEU A 6 -16.33 -23.93 -5.53
N ILE A 7 -17.63 -23.72 -5.33
CA ILE A 7 -18.53 -23.29 -6.41
C ILE A 7 -18.10 -21.92 -6.95
N ILE A 8 -17.74 -20.99 -6.07
CA ILE A 8 -17.33 -19.66 -6.50
C ILE A 8 -15.95 -19.72 -7.18
N THR A 9 -14.96 -20.37 -6.58
CA THR A 9 -13.60 -20.40 -7.08
C THR A 9 -13.44 -21.23 -8.36
N ASP A 10 -14.13 -22.36 -8.46
CA ASP A 10 -13.91 -23.34 -9.54
C ASP A 10 -14.98 -23.28 -10.63
N HIS A 11 -16.07 -22.54 -10.43
CA HIS A 11 -17.08 -22.32 -11.46
C HIS A 11 -17.35 -20.83 -11.73
N PHE A 12 -17.69 -20.03 -10.73
CA PHE A 12 -18.05 -18.63 -10.95
C PHE A 12 -16.88 -17.79 -11.47
N LEU A 13 -15.71 -17.89 -10.82
CA LEU A 13 -14.51 -17.17 -11.24
C LEU A 13 -13.97 -17.63 -12.60
N LYS A 14 -14.39 -18.80 -13.12
CA LYS A 14 -14.01 -19.24 -14.48
C LYS A 14 -14.72 -18.47 -15.60
N SER A 15 -15.69 -17.62 -15.27
CA SER A 15 -16.51 -16.88 -16.25
C SER A 15 -16.36 -15.36 -16.11
N PRO A 16 -15.35 -14.73 -16.76
CA PRO A 16 -15.07 -13.29 -16.65
C PRO A 16 -16.28 -12.39 -16.89
N GLU A 17 -17.06 -12.68 -17.93
CA GLU A 17 -18.23 -11.86 -18.28
C GLU A 17 -19.33 -11.91 -17.21
N LEU A 18 -19.50 -13.06 -16.57
CA LEU A 18 -20.45 -13.21 -15.48
C LEU A 18 -19.96 -12.46 -14.24
N VAL A 19 -18.67 -12.60 -13.90
CA VAL A 19 -18.06 -11.87 -12.78
C VAL A 19 -18.22 -10.36 -13.00
N LYS A 20 -17.88 -9.85 -14.18
CA LYS A 20 -18.02 -8.43 -14.54
C LYS A 20 -19.47 -7.95 -14.44
N ALA A 21 -20.42 -8.71 -14.99
CA ALA A 21 -21.84 -8.35 -14.94
C ALA A 21 -22.41 -8.36 -13.51
N MET A 22 -21.94 -9.29 -12.67
CA MET A 22 -22.36 -9.40 -11.27
C MET A 22 -21.70 -8.33 -10.38
N TYR A 23 -20.41 -8.07 -10.56
CA TYR A 23 -19.65 -7.08 -9.79
C TYR A 23 -20.28 -5.69 -9.87
N ALA A 24 -20.82 -5.33 -11.04
CA ALA A 24 -21.55 -4.07 -11.25
C ALA A 24 -22.85 -3.96 -10.43
N LYS A 25 -23.46 -5.09 -10.05
CA LYS A 25 -24.75 -5.16 -9.32
C LYS A 25 -24.60 -5.47 -7.83
N MET A 26 -23.43 -5.96 -7.42
CA MET A 26 -23.11 -6.28 -6.04
C MET A 26 -23.03 -5.02 -5.17
N SER A 27 -23.49 -5.16 -3.93
CA SER A 27 -23.20 -4.23 -2.83
C SER A 27 -21.69 -4.19 -2.53
N ASN A 28 -21.23 -3.15 -1.82
CA ASN A 28 -19.82 -3.04 -1.46
C ASN A 28 -19.36 -4.19 -0.54
N GLN A 29 -20.20 -4.62 0.39
CA GLN A 29 -19.92 -5.80 1.22
C GLN A 29 -19.78 -7.09 0.39
N GLU A 30 -20.65 -7.31 -0.59
CA GLU A 30 -20.54 -8.47 -1.50
C GLU A 30 -19.28 -8.40 -2.37
N ARG A 31 -18.89 -7.18 -2.81
CA ARG A 31 -17.63 -6.95 -3.53
C ARG A 31 -16.43 -7.30 -2.67
N VAL A 32 -16.40 -6.87 -1.40
CA VAL A 32 -15.34 -7.25 -0.44
C VAL A 32 -15.23 -8.77 -0.35
N THR A 33 -16.35 -9.47 -0.13
CA THR A 33 -16.35 -10.94 -0.05
C THR A 33 -15.87 -11.60 -1.33
N LEU A 34 -16.29 -11.12 -2.51
CA LEU A 34 -15.83 -11.65 -3.78
C LEU A 34 -14.31 -11.44 -3.95
N LEU A 35 -13.80 -10.26 -3.59
CA LEU A 35 -12.36 -9.94 -3.68
C LEU A 35 -11.54 -10.81 -2.72
N ASP A 36 -12.04 -11.08 -1.51
CA ASP A 36 -11.42 -12.02 -0.57
C ASP A 36 -11.34 -13.45 -1.17
N LEU A 37 -12.37 -13.88 -1.88
CA LEU A 37 -12.38 -15.18 -2.59
C LEU A 37 -11.40 -15.20 -3.77
N VAL A 38 -11.24 -14.08 -4.48
CA VAL A 38 -10.23 -13.95 -5.54
C VAL A 38 -8.81 -14.03 -4.94
N ILE A 39 -8.54 -13.36 -3.83
CA ILE A 39 -7.26 -13.47 -3.09
C ILE A 39 -7.02 -14.92 -2.71
N ALA A 40 -8.00 -15.57 -2.07
CA ALA A 40 -7.88 -16.96 -1.65
C ALA A 40 -7.59 -17.92 -2.82
N LYS A 41 -8.14 -17.64 -4.02
CA LYS A 41 -7.84 -18.44 -5.22
C LYS A 41 -6.44 -18.19 -5.78
N ILE A 42 -5.93 -16.95 -5.72
CA ILE A 42 -4.58 -16.60 -6.22
C ILE A 42 -3.50 -17.12 -5.27
N VAL A 43 -3.72 -17.00 -3.97
CA VAL A 43 -2.74 -17.33 -2.90
C VAL A 43 -2.80 -18.80 -2.49
N GLY A 44 -3.86 -19.52 -2.87
CA GLY A 44 -4.05 -20.92 -2.50
C GLY A 44 -2.87 -21.84 -2.89
N ASP A 45 -2.83 -23.01 -2.26
CA ASP A 45 -1.72 -23.98 -2.42
C ASP A 45 -1.50 -24.42 -3.88
N GLU A 46 -2.57 -24.37 -4.69
CA GLU A 46 -2.51 -24.68 -6.11
C GLU A 46 -2.30 -23.42 -6.95
N PRO A 47 -1.20 -23.30 -7.70
CA PRO A 47 -0.98 -22.16 -8.59
C PRO A 47 -2.05 -22.14 -9.70
N LEU A 48 -2.28 -20.94 -10.25
CA LEU A 48 -3.17 -20.78 -11.40
C LEU A 48 -2.73 -21.71 -12.54
N THR A 49 -3.67 -22.49 -13.07
CA THR A 49 -3.41 -23.37 -14.21
C THR A 49 -3.26 -22.55 -15.50
N LYS A 50 -2.73 -23.16 -16.56
CA LYS A 50 -2.64 -22.48 -17.87
C LYS A 50 -4.00 -22.04 -18.41
N ASP A 51 -5.07 -22.74 -18.06
CA ASP A 51 -6.44 -22.39 -18.46
C ASP A 51 -7.01 -21.27 -17.58
N ASP A 52 -6.50 -21.08 -16.35
CA ASP A 52 -6.86 -19.97 -15.47
C ASP A 52 -6.27 -18.64 -15.90
N VAL A 53 -5.04 -18.63 -16.44
CA VAL A 53 -4.31 -17.39 -16.73
C VAL A 53 -5.13 -16.42 -17.62
N PRO A 54 -5.71 -16.82 -18.76
CA PRO A 54 -6.50 -15.91 -19.58
C PRO A 54 -7.74 -15.35 -18.86
N VAL A 55 -8.38 -16.17 -18.02
CA VAL A 55 -9.53 -15.78 -17.21
C VAL A 55 -9.13 -14.72 -16.18
N PHE A 56 -8.02 -14.95 -15.49
CA PHE A 56 -7.51 -14.04 -14.47
C PHE A 56 -6.93 -12.74 -15.06
N LEU A 57 -6.46 -12.75 -16.31
CA LEU A 57 -6.13 -11.51 -17.03
C LEU A 57 -7.37 -10.64 -17.26
N SER A 58 -8.52 -11.23 -17.62
CA SER A 58 -9.79 -10.48 -17.70
C SER A 58 -10.23 -9.93 -16.34
N HIS A 59 -10.03 -10.69 -15.26
CA HIS A 59 -10.30 -10.19 -13.90
C HIS A 59 -9.35 -9.07 -13.50
N ALA A 60 -8.07 -9.19 -13.86
CA ALA A 60 -7.07 -8.15 -13.63
C ALA A 60 -7.45 -6.84 -14.33
N GLU A 61 -8.00 -6.90 -15.55
CA GLU A 61 -8.54 -5.72 -16.23
C GLU A 61 -9.66 -5.07 -15.41
N LEU A 62 -10.66 -5.84 -14.98
CA LEU A 62 -11.79 -5.34 -14.19
C LEU A 62 -11.31 -4.71 -12.87
N ILE A 63 -10.41 -5.39 -12.16
CA ILE A 63 -9.93 -4.94 -10.85
C ILE A 63 -9.06 -3.69 -11.00
N ALA A 64 -8.12 -3.68 -11.95
CA ALA A 64 -7.25 -2.54 -12.19
C ALA A 64 -8.04 -1.32 -12.67
N SER A 65 -8.99 -1.48 -13.61
CA SER A 65 -9.84 -0.37 -14.06
C SER A 65 -10.65 0.21 -12.91
N THR A 66 -11.30 -0.66 -12.12
CA THR A 66 -12.13 -0.23 -10.99
C THR A 66 -11.28 0.50 -9.95
N PHE A 67 -10.09 -0.01 -9.63
CA PHE A 67 -9.18 0.66 -8.70
C PHE A 67 -8.74 2.02 -9.23
N VAL A 68 -8.30 2.10 -10.49
CA VAL A 68 -7.84 3.36 -11.11
C VAL A 68 -8.92 4.44 -11.07
N ASP A 69 -10.17 4.06 -11.29
CA ASP A 69 -11.32 4.95 -11.32
C ASP A 69 -11.73 5.47 -9.94
N GLN A 70 -11.68 4.61 -8.90
CA GLN A 70 -12.30 4.93 -7.61
C GLN A 70 -11.35 4.96 -6.40
N CYS A 71 -10.05 4.71 -6.56
CA CYS A 71 -9.15 4.52 -5.41
C CYS A 71 -9.11 5.68 -4.40
N LYS A 72 -9.42 6.91 -4.83
CA LYS A 72 -9.48 8.10 -3.96
C LYS A 72 -10.62 8.06 -2.94
N VAL A 73 -11.62 7.18 -3.11
CA VAL A 73 -12.70 6.96 -2.13
C VAL A 73 -12.13 6.64 -0.75
N VAL A 74 -10.99 5.94 -0.68
CA VAL A 74 -10.33 5.58 0.59
C VAL A 74 -9.98 6.80 1.47
N LEU A 75 -9.81 7.99 0.88
CA LEU A 75 -9.52 9.22 1.64
C LEU A 75 -10.70 9.66 2.51
N ARG A 76 -11.91 9.15 2.27
CA ARG A 76 -13.07 9.38 3.15
C ARG A 76 -12.86 8.84 4.57
N LEU A 77 -12.05 7.80 4.71
CA LEU A 77 -11.66 7.22 6.02
C LEU A 77 -10.83 8.19 6.88
N THR A 78 -10.34 9.31 6.32
CA THR A 78 -9.67 10.36 7.12
C THR A 78 -10.62 11.08 8.07
N SER A 79 -11.93 10.99 7.83
CA SER A 79 -12.96 11.63 8.65
C SER A 79 -13.43 10.68 9.76
N GLU A 80 -13.41 11.15 11.03
CA GLU A 80 -13.77 10.37 12.24
C GLU A 80 -15.17 9.71 12.23
N ARG A 81 -16.05 10.06 11.29
CA ARG A 81 -17.43 9.57 11.20
C ARG A 81 -17.63 8.39 10.24
N GLN A 82 -16.59 7.91 9.57
CA GLN A 82 -16.72 6.98 8.43
C GLN A 82 -15.78 5.76 8.51
N ALA A 83 -15.44 5.28 9.71
CA ALA A 83 -14.60 4.09 9.86
C ALA A 83 -15.15 2.83 9.17
N ASP A 84 -16.48 2.75 8.98
CA ASP A 84 -17.18 1.64 8.32
C ASP A 84 -17.62 1.95 6.87
N ASP A 85 -16.89 2.82 6.15
CA ASP A 85 -17.19 3.08 4.74
C ASP A 85 -16.93 1.83 3.88
N GLU A 86 -17.97 1.05 3.61
CA GLU A 86 -17.91 -0.18 2.81
C GLU A 86 -17.30 0.05 1.42
N GLU A 87 -17.50 1.22 0.80
CA GLU A 87 -16.94 1.54 -0.52
C GLU A 87 -15.41 1.72 -0.42
N ALA A 88 -14.95 2.35 0.65
CA ALA A 88 -13.53 2.45 0.96
C ALA A 88 -12.93 1.07 1.28
N LEU A 89 -13.63 0.21 2.02
CA LEU A 89 -13.19 -1.16 2.28
C LEU A 89 -13.09 -2.00 1.00
N ALA A 90 -14.07 -1.91 0.10
CA ALA A 90 -14.01 -2.56 -1.21
C ALA A 90 -12.81 -2.05 -2.04
N THR A 91 -12.51 -0.76 -1.94
CA THR A 91 -11.35 -0.13 -2.59
C THR A 91 -10.02 -0.62 -2.01
N ILE A 92 -9.93 -0.78 -0.69
CA ILE A 92 -8.77 -1.39 -0.03
C ILE A 92 -8.58 -2.83 -0.53
N ARG A 93 -9.65 -3.60 -0.62
CA ARG A 93 -9.59 -4.98 -1.11
C ARG A 93 -9.21 -5.09 -2.60
N LEU A 94 -9.58 -4.12 -3.43
CA LEU A 94 -9.08 -4.06 -4.81
C LEU A 94 -7.55 -3.93 -4.85
N LEU A 95 -6.96 -3.10 -3.98
CA LEU A 95 -5.51 -2.99 -3.85
C LEU A 95 -4.89 -4.31 -3.40
N ASP A 96 -5.49 -4.98 -2.42
CA ASP A 96 -5.01 -6.27 -1.91
C ASP A 96 -4.99 -7.33 -3.04
N VAL A 97 -6.04 -7.40 -3.85
CA VAL A 97 -6.08 -8.31 -5.01
C VAL A 97 -5.00 -7.94 -6.04
N LEU A 98 -4.81 -6.66 -6.36
CA LEU A 98 -3.75 -6.22 -7.29
C LEU A 98 -2.36 -6.60 -6.78
N CYS A 99 -2.15 -6.48 -5.48
CA CYS A 99 -0.95 -6.89 -4.78
C CYS A 99 -0.67 -8.40 -4.94
N GLU A 100 -1.70 -9.26 -4.87
CA GLU A 100 -1.55 -10.71 -5.12
C GLU A 100 -1.38 -11.03 -6.60
N MET A 101 -2.14 -10.38 -7.48
CA MET A 101 -2.01 -10.56 -8.94
C MET A 101 -0.63 -10.17 -9.46
N THR A 102 -0.07 -9.05 -8.97
CA THR A 102 1.28 -8.61 -9.36
C THR A 102 2.40 -9.43 -8.71
N ALA A 103 2.12 -10.24 -7.68
CA ALA A 103 3.06 -11.23 -7.18
C ALA A 103 3.11 -12.49 -8.07
N ASN A 104 2.07 -12.73 -8.89
CA ASN A 104 2.03 -13.81 -9.86
C ASN A 104 2.73 -13.40 -11.17
N THR A 105 3.76 -14.13 -11.57
CA THR A 105 4.57 -13.78 -12.76
C THR A 105 3.81 -13.87 -14.08
N ASP A 106 2.77 -14.69 -14.17
CA ASP A 106 1.96 -14.84 -15.40
C ASP A 106 1.00 -13.66 -15.59
N LEU A 107 0.61 -12.98 -14.52
CA LEU A 107 -0.28 -11.81 -14.54
C LEU A 107 0.50 -10.49 -14.50
N LEU A 108 1.70 -10.48 -13.91
CA LEU A 108 2.51 -9.29 -13.67
C LEU A 108 2.72 -8.46 -14.95
N GLY A 109 3.13 -9.09 -16.05
CA GLY A 109 3.46 -8.38 -17.29
C GLY A 109 2.29 -7.56 -17.85
N TYR A 110 1.06 -8.05 -17.69
CA TYR A 110 -0.15 -7.33 -18.09
C TYR A 110 -0.40 -6.09 -17.21
N LEU A 111 -0.27 -6.25 -15.88
CA LEU A 111 -0.50 -5.17 -14.93
C LEU A 111 0.61 -4.10 -14.97
N GLN A 112 1.84 -4.47 -15.32
CA GLN A 112 2.95 -3.52 -15.49
C GLN A 112 2.70 -2.50 -16.58
N VAL A 113 1.94 -2.84 -17.62
CA VAL A 113 1.60 -1.94 -18.73
C VAL A 113 0.16 -1.43 -18.66
N PHE A 114 -0.56 -1.69 -17.56
CA PHE A 114 -1.94 -1.28 -17.44
C PHE A 114 -2.04 0.25 -17.36
N PRO A 115 -2.80 0.91 -18.25
CA PRO A 115 -2.82 2.36 -18.34
C PRO A 115 -3.22 3.06 -17.05
N GLY A 116 -2.34 3.94 -16.55
CA GLY A 116 -2.61 4.80 -15.40
C GLY A 116 -2.55 4.10 -14.03
N LEU A 117 -2.30 2.79 -13.96
CA LEU A 117 -2.26 2.07 -12.68
C LEU A 117 -1.12 2.58 -11.80
N LEU A 118 0.11 2.59 -12.33
CA LEU A 118 1.29 3.01 -11.57
C LEU A 118 1.16 4.46 -11.09
N GLU A 119 0.80 5.38 -11.99
CA GLU A 119 0.61 6.79 -11.66
C GLU A 119 -0.46 6.97 -10.58
N ARG A 120 -1.57 6.24 -10.68
CA ARG A 120 -2.65 6.36 -9.72
C ARG A 120 -2.25 5.85 -8.33
N VAL A 121 -1.47 4.77 -8.26
CA VAL A 121 -0.97 4.24 -6.98
C VAL A 121 0.01 5.22 -6.33
N ILE A 122 0.91 5.83 -7.09
CA ILE A 122 1.85 6.87 -6.60
C ILE A 122 1.08 8.11 -6.11
N ASP A 123 0.10 8.59 -6.90
CA ASP A 123 -0.76 9.72 -6.52
C ASP A 123 -1.47 9.44 -5.19
N LEU A 124 -2.03 8.23 -5.04
CA LEU A 124 -2.75 7.87 -3.83
C LEU A 124 -1.83 7.77 -2.62
N LEU A 125 -0.64 7.17 -2.78
CA LEU A 125 0.38 7.13 -1.74
C LEU A 125 0.72 8.54 -1.26
N ARG A 126 0.87 9.50 -2.19
CA ARG A 126 1.14 10.90 -1.88
C ARG A 126 0.01 11.54 -1.09
N LEU A 127 -1.24 11.37 -1.53
CA LEU A 127 -2.42 11.93 -0.86
C LEU A 127 -2.56 11.41 0.57
N ILE A 128 -2.35 10.11 0.76
CA ILE A 128 -2.42 9.46 2.07
C ILE A 128 -1.26 9.88 2.96
N HIS A 129 -0.06 9.98 2.40
CA HIS A 129 1.11 10.45 3.13
C HIS A 129 0.90 11.87 3.67
N VAL A 130 0.34 12.78 2.86
CA VAL A 130 -0.03 14.14 3.29
C VAL A 130 -1.12 14.10 4.36
N ALA A 131 -2.21 13.35 4.12
CA ALA A 131 -3.31 13.25 5.06
C ALA A 131 -2.87 12.73 6.45
N GLY A 132 -1.97 11.75 6.48
CA GLY A 132 -1.43 11.18 7.73
C GLY A 132 -0.52 12.12 8.52
N ARG A 133 0.09 13.13 7.87
CA ARG A 133 0.94 14.15 8.51
C ARG A 133 0.14 15.33 9.08
N ASP A 134 -0.89 15.78 8.38
CA ASP A 134 -1.59 17.03 8.70
C ASP A 134 -2.58 16.89 9.86
N THR A 135 -3.20 15.71 10.01
CA THR A 135 -4.25 15.46 11.00
C THR A 135 -4.15 14.04 11.53
N THR A 136 -4.44 13.84 12.82
CA THR A 136 -4.54 12.49 13.38
C THR A 136 -5.73 11.77 12.75
N ASN A 137 -5.46 10.73 11.96
CA ASN A 137 -6.48 9.90 11.33
C ASN A 137 -5.97 8.45 11.16
N VAL A 138 -6.71 7.63 10.41
CA VAL A 138 -6.39 6.21 10.19
C VAL A 138 -5.07 5.97 9.45
N PHE A 139 -4.54 6.97 8.75
CA PHE A 139 -3.26 6.90 8.03
C PHE A 139 -2.09 7.55 8.76
N SER A 140 -2.32 8.10 9.95
CA SER A 140 -1.26 8.66 10.79
C SER A 140 -0.41 7.55 11.40
N THR A 141 0.91 7.71 11.35
CA THR A 141 1.87 6.82 12.00
C THR A 141 1.63 6.77 13.52
N CYS A 142 1.52 5.57 14.09
CA CYS A 142 1.34 5.39 15.52
C CYS A 142 2.67 4.99 16.18
N GLY A 143 3.19 5.83 17.08
CA GLY A 143 4.37 5.52 17.91
C GLY A 143 4.02 5.01 19.31
N CYS A 144 2.79 4.52 19.49
CA CYS A 144 2.27 4.07 20.78
C CYS A 144 1.51 2.74 20.59
N ILE A 145 1.78 1.75 21.45
CA ILE A 145 1.00 0.50 21.52
C ILE A 145 -0.45 0.85 21.89
N LYS A 146 -1.39 0.77 20.94
CA LYS A 146 -2.82 0.75 21.25
C LYS A 146 -3.22 -0.68 21.60
N ALA A 147 -3.44 -0.92 22.90
CA ALA A 147 -4.00 -2.16 23.38
C ALA A 147 -5.52 -2.15 23.22
N GLU A 148 -6.03 -2.23 21.99
CA GLU A 148 -7.44 -2.52 21.72
C GLU A 148 -7.60 -2.86 20.23
N GLY A 149 -7.80 -4.16 19.96
CA GLY A 149 -8.18 -4.64 18.64
C GLY A 149 -9.69 -4.57 18.52
N ASP A 150 -10.18 -3.64 17.72
CA ASP A 150 -11.24 -3.90 16.74
C ASP A 150 -11.41 -2.68 15.82
N VAL A 151 -11.77 -2.95 14.56
CA VAL A 151 -11.95 -2.01 13.42
C VAL A 151 -10.66 -1.41 12.82
N SER A 152 -9.54 -1.41 13.55
CA SER A 152 -8.25 -0.79 13.14
C SER A 152 -7.48 -1.51 12.01
N ASN A 153 -7.74 -2.81 11.75
CA ASN A 153 -6.80 -3.69 11.02
C ASN A 153 -6.75 -3.51 9.48
N VAL A 154 -7.82 -3.03 8.83
CA VAL A 154 -7.90 -3.04 7.35
C VAL A 154 -7.12 -1.89 6.70
N ALA A 155 -7.13 -0.71 7.34
CA ALA A 155 -6.38 0.45 6.87
C ALA A 155 -4.91 0.44 7.29
N GLU A 156 -4.57 -0.27 8.39
CA GLU A 156 -3.22 -0.41 8.95
C GLU A 156 -2.20 -0.98 7.95
N GLY A 157 -2.64 -1.75 6.95
CA GLY A 157 -1.80 -2.26 5.86
C GLY A 157 -1.83 -1.47 4.56
N PHE A 158 -2.74 -0.48 4.41
CA PHE A 158 -3.03 0.11 3.10
C PHE A 158 -1.82 0.81 2.48
N LYS A 159 -1.11 1.63 3.27
CA LYS A 159 0.11 2.32 2.82
C LYS A 159 1.21 1.32 2.40
N SER A 160 1.37 0.24 3.17
CA SER A 160 2.29 -0.86 2.85
C SER A 160 1.94 -1.52 1.53
N HIS A 161 0.66 -1.78 1.28
CA HIS A 161 0.19 -2.39 0.05
C HIS A 161 0.34 -1.47 -1.17
N LEU A 162 0.21 -0.15 -1.02
CA LEU A 162 0.54 0.78 -2.11
C LEU A 162 2.02 0.69 -2.49
N ILE A 163 2.91 0.70 -1.48
CA ILE A 163 4.36 0.60 -1.71
C ILE A 163 4.73 -0.77 -2.30
N ARG A 164 4.12 -1.85 -1.81
CA ARG A 164 4.25 -3.20 -2.37
C ARG A 164 3.83 -3.25 -3.83
N LEU A 165 2.68 -2.69 -4.18
CA LEU A 165 2.20 -2.68 -5.56
C LEU A 165 3.16 -1.89 -6.47
N ILE A 166 3.65 -0.72 -6.04
CA ILE A 166 4.67 0.03 -6.80
C ILE A 166 5.92 -0.82 -7.00
N GLY A 167 6.42 -1.46 -5.93
CA GLY A 167 7.58 -2.34 -5.98
C GLY A 167 7.39 -3.50 -6.96
N ASN A 168 6.24 -4.17 -6.95
CA ASN A 168 5.91 -5.24 -7.88
C ASN A 168 5.88 -4.74 -9.33
N LEU A 169 5.21 -3.62 -9.60
CA LEU A 169 5.11 -3.03 -10.94
C LEU A 169 6.48 -2.61 -11.49
N CYS A 170 7.45 -2.29 -10.64
CA CYS A 170 8.82 -1.95 -11.04
C CYS A 170 9.74 -3.17 -11.23
N TYR A 171 9.34 -4.37 -10.81
CA TYR A 171 10.19 -5.55 -10.88
C TYR A 171 10.60 -5.85 -12.32
N LYS A 172 11.91 -5.71 -12.61
CA LYS A 172 12.50 -5.90 -13.95
C LYS A 172 11.80 -5.10 -15.07
N ASN A 173 11.20 -3.96 -14.74
CA ASN A 173 10.51 -3.10 -15.70
C ASN A 173 11.09 -1.70 -15.66
N LYS A 174 12.04 -1.42 -16.57
CA LYS A 174 12.78 -0.16 -16.63
C LYS A 174 11.87 1.05 -16.83
N ASP A 175 10.84 0.91 -17.68
CA ASP A 175 9.90 2.00 -17.95
C ASP A 175 9.16 2.42 -16.68
N ASN A 176 8.68 1.45 -15.88
CA ASN A 176 8.02 1.73 -14.62
C ASN A 176 9.00 2.27 -13.56
N GLN A 177 10.23 1.75 -13.50
CA GLN A 177 11.26 2.27 -12.59
C GLN A 177 11.57 3.75 -12.88
N ASP A 178 11.69 4.11 -14.16
CA ASP A 178 11.94 5.49 -14.59
C ASP A 178 10.72 6.36 -14.34
N LYS A 179 9.52 5.83 -14.59
CA LYS A 179 8.27 6.53 -14.31
C LYS A 179 8.11 6.89 -12.84
N VAL A 180 8.47 5.99 -11.92
CA VAL A 180 8.47 6.28 -10.48
C VAL A 180 9.45 7.40 -10.15
N ASN A 181 10.62 7.43 -10.78
CA ASN A 181 11.60 8.52 -10.59
C ASN A 181 11.05 9.87 -11.11
N GLU A 182 10.53 9.90 -12.34
CA GLU A 182 9.92 11.09 -12.95
C GLU A 182 8.78 11.71 -12.11
N LEU A 183 8.07 10.87 -11.36
CA LEU A 183 6.96 11.27 -10.51
C LEU A 183 7.36 11.55 -9.06
N ASP A 184 8.66 11.71 -8.75
CA ASP A 184 9.17 11.89 -7.39
C ASP A 184 8.72 10.79 -6.41
N GLY A 185 8.48 9.59 -6.93
CA GLY A 185 8.01 8.46 -6.15
C GLY A 185 9.10 7.84 -5.26
N ILE A 186 10.38 7.93 -5.67
CA ILE A 186 11.50 7.40 -4.88
C ILE A 186 11.63 8.13 -3.52
N PRO A 187 11.72 9.48 -3.46
CA PRO A 187 11.71 10.19 -2.19
C PRO A 187 10.46 9.90 -1.35
N LEU A 188 9.27 9.84 -1.97
CA LEU A 188 8.01 9.56 -1.26
C LEU A 188 8.00 8.18 -0.59
N ILE A 189 8.55 7.17 -1.26
CA ILE A 189 8.68 5.80 -0.73
C ILE A 189 9.69 5.78 0.43
N LEU A 190 10.85 6.43 0.28
CA LEU A 190 11.88 6.50 1.31
C LEU A 190 11.40 7.26 2.56
N ASP A 191 10.55 8.27 2.39
CA ASP A 191 9.93 9.03 3.48
C ASP A 191 8.88 8.21 4.26
N SER A 192 8.62 6.97 3.85
CA SER A 192 7.75 6.02 4.55
C SER A 192 8.51 5.06 5.46
N CYS A 193 9.82 5.25 5.68
CA CYS A 193 10.66 4.45 6.60
C CYS A 193 10.51 4.81 8.09
N SER A 194 9.52 5.63 8.47
CA SER A 194 9.26 5.94 9.89
C SER A 194 8.77 4.70 10.63
N ILE A 195 9.18 4.56 11.90
CA ILE A 195 8.66 3.50 12.78
C ILE A 195 7.14 3.70 12.93
N ASP A 196 6.37 2.68 12.58
CA ASP A 196 4.92 2.65 12.66
C ASP A 196 4.47 1.36 13.38
N ASP A 197 4.06 1.47 14.63
CA ASP A 197 3.71 0.29 15.45
C ASP A 197 2.47 -0.42 14.92
N SER A 198 1.56 0.31 14.26
CA SER A 198 0.38 -0.27 13.63
C SER A 198 0.67 -0.89 12.25
N ASN A 199 1.88 -0.68 11.70
CA ASN A 199 2.31 -1.25 10.43
C ASN A 199 3.76 -1.73 10.51
N PRO A 200 4.02 -2.81 11.27
CA PRO A 200 5.39 -3.27 11.56
C PRO A 200 6.16 -3.75 10.32
N PHE A 201 5.49 -3.94 9.18
CA PHE A 201 6.08 -4.40 7.92
C PHE A 201 6.32 -3.27 6.90
N LEU A 202 5.98 -2.02 7.21
CA LEU A 202 6.10 -0.89 6.28
C LEU A 202 7.52 -0.74 5.75
N THR A 203 8.52 -0.78 6.64
CA THR A 203 9.93 -0.64 6.27
C THR A 203 10.39 -1.78 5.34
N GLN A 204 9.89 -3.01 5.52
CA GLN A 204 10.23 -4.15 4.67
C GLN A 204 9.69 -3.95 3.26
N TRP A 205 8.46 -3.42 3.11
CA TRP A 205 7.91 -3.08 1.80
C TRP A 205 8.66 -1.92 1.15
N VAL A 206 9.12 -0.93 1.92
CA VAL A 206 9.99 0.14 1.39
C VAL A 206 11.31 -0.44 0.87
N VAL A 207 11.99 -1.27 1.66
CA VAL A 207 13.26 -1.92 1.24
C VAL A 207 13.04 -2.76 -0.03
N TYR A 208 11.94 -3.52 -0.09
CA TYR A 208 11.57 -4.30 -1.26
C TYR A 208 11.32 -3.43 -2.51
N ALA A 209 10.55 -2.35 -2.37
CA ALA A 209 10.27 -1.44 -3.48
C ALA A 209 11.56 -0.74 -3.97
N VAL A 210 12.41 -0.27 -3.05
CA VAL A 210 13.70 0.37 -3.38
C VAL A 210 14.63 -0.60 -4.10
N ARG A 211 14.70 -1.88 -3.66
CA ARG A 211 15.43 -2.93 -4.39
C ARG A 211 14.95 -3.00 -5.84
N ASN A 212 13.65 -3.14 -6.06
CA ASN A 212 13.10 -3.29 -7.41
C ASN A 212 13.25 -2.02 -8.26
N LEU A 213 13.22 -0.84 -7.64
CA LEU A 213 13.45 0.46 -8.30
C LEU A 213 14.89 0.67 -8.76
N THR A 214 15.84 0.04 -8.07
CA THR A 214 17.27 0.23 -8.31
C THR A 214 17.93 -0.94 -9.03
N GLU A 215 17.27 -2.10 -9.11
CA GLU A 215 17.73 -3.28 -9.85
C GLU A 215 17.96 -2.91 -11.33
N ASP A 216 19.22 -3.02 -11.76
CA ASP A 216 19.70 -2.66 -13.10
C ASP A 216 19.35 -1.22 -13.56
N ASN A 217 19.16 -0.30 -12.62
CA ASN A 217 18.85 1.11 -12.89
C ASN A 217 19.82 2.07 -12.21
N SER A 218 20.91 2.41 -12.91
CA SER A 218 21.95 3.31 -12.40
C SER A 218 21.45 4.72 -12.15
N GLN A 219 20.48 5.21 -12.92
CA GLN A 219 19.90 6.54 -12.71
C GLN A 219 19.19 6.64 -11.35
N ASN A 220 18.40 5.63 -11.00
CA ASN A 220 17.72 5.57 -9.70
C ASN A 220 18.71 5.36 -8.55
N GLN A 221 19.75 4.55 -8.76
CA GLN A 221 20.85 4.39 -7.79
C GLN A 221 21.57 5.72 -7.54
N ASP A 222 21.92 6.45 -8.61
CA ASP A 222 22.60 7.74 -8.54
C ASP A 222 21.75 8.81 -7.85
N LEU A 223 20.43 8.80 -8.09
CA LEU A 223 19.50 9.70 -7.39
C LEU A 223 19.60 9.49 -5.88
N ILE A 224 19.51 8.24 -5.42
CA ILE A 224 19.56 7.90 -3.99
C ILE A 224 20.96 8.20 -3.43
N ALA A 225 22.02 7.89 -4.17
CA ALA A 225 23.40 8.14 -3.75
C ALA A 225 23.72 9.64 -3.58
N LYS A 226 23.01 10.52 -4.29
CA LYS A 226 23.12 11.98 -4.18
C LYS A 226 22.25 12.57 -3.08
N MET A 227 21.45 11.77 -2.36
CA MET A 227 20.66 12.27 -1.25
C MET A 227 21.59 12.66 -0.09
N GLU A 228 21.41 13.88 0.42
CA GLU A 228 22.21 14.45 1.50
C GLU A 228 21.35 14.70 2.74
N GLU A 229 21.97 14.66 3.92
CA GLU A 229 21.30 14.93 5.18
C GLU A 229 20.75 16.37 5.23
N GLN A 230 19.44 16.53 5.38
CA GLN A 230 18.77 17.84 5.45
C GLN A 230 18.53 18.36 6.88
N GLY A 231 19.16 17.72 7.89
CA GLY A 231 19.03 18.09 9.30
C GLY A 231 18.18 17.12 10.11
N LEU A 232 17.65 17.58 11.25
CA LEU A 232 16.87 16.77 12.16
C LEU A 232 15.46 16.52 11.59
N ALA A 233 15.01 15.26 11.66
CA ALA A 233 13.62 14.90 11.43
C ALA A 233 12.70 15.52 12.51
N ASP A 234 11.38 15.46 12.29
CA ASP A 234 10.41 16.00 13.25
C ASP A 234 10.57 15.39 14.65
N ALA A 235 10.98 16.23 15.60
CA ALA A 235 11.17 15.86 17.00
C ALA A 235 9.92 16.09 17.86
N SER A 236 8.75 16.30 17.25
CA SER A 236 7.49 16.58 17.96
C SER A 236 7.12 15.49 18.98
N LEU A 237 7.35 14.21 18.65
CA LEU A 237 7.13 13.09 19.57
C LEU A 237 8.06 13.16 20.79
N LEU A 238 9.34 13.43 20.57
CA LEU A 238 10.33 13.55 21.64
C LEU A 238 10.01 14.74 22.54
N LYS A 239 9.59 15.88 21.96
CA LYS A 239 9.11 17.04 22.71
C LYS A 239 7.89 16.70 23.58
N LYS A 240 6.93 15.94 23.06
CA LYS A 240 5.77 15.44 23.84
C LYS A 240 6.21 14.54 25.01
N MET A 241 7.32 13.81 24.86
CA MET A 241 7.92 12.98 25.90
C MET A 241 8.84 13.76 26.86
N GLY A 242 8.95 15.08 26.72
CA GLY A 242 9.82 15.91 27.56
C GLY A 242 11.29 15.87 27.17
N PHE A 243 11.59 15.64 25.88
CA PHE A 243 12.95 15.63 25.36
C PHE A 243 13.12 16.58 24.16
N GLU A 244 14.28 17.22 24.09
CA GLU A 244 14.75 17.96 22.93
C GLU A 244 15.94 17.25 22.29
N VAL A 245 16.03 17.32 20.95
CA VAL A 245 17.17 16.78 20.20
C VAL A 245 18.01 17.93 19.67
N GLU A 246 19.30 17.89 19.95
CA GLU A 246 20.31 18.78 19.39
C GLU A 246 21.31 17.95 18.57
N LYS A 247 21.59 18.35 17.33
CA LYS A 247 22.68 17.78 16.53
C LYS A 247 23.99 18.49 16.88
N ARG A 248 25.00 17.76 17.35
CA ARG A 248 26.37 18.27 17.58
C ARG A 248 27.38 17.48 16.75
N GLY A 249 27.78 18.03 15.61
CA GLY A 249 28.55 17.29 14.62
C GLY A 249 27.77 16.06 14.16
N ASP A 250 28.39 14.88 14.21
CA ASP A 250 27.74 13.61 13.82
C ASP A 250 26.93 12.96 14.94
N LYS A 251 26.81 13.61 16.11
CA LYS A 251 26.08 13.06 17.26
C LYS A 251 24.73 13.73 17.45
N LEU A 252 23.71 12.92 17.73
CA LEU A 252 22.41 13.36 18.24
C LEU A 252 22.45 13.34 19.77
N ILE A 253 22.15 14.47 20.41
CA ILE A 253 22.06 14.60 21.86
C ILE A 253 20.61 14.80 22.24
N LEU A 254 20.09 13.90 23.07
CA LEU A 254 18.79 14.02 23.70
C LEU A 254 18.94 14.76 25.03
N LYS A 255 18.22 15.87 25.23
CA LYS A 255 18.17 16.63 26.48
C LYS A 255 16.79 16.51 27.10
N SER A 256 16.73 16.27 28.41
CA SER A 256 15.48 16.38 29.16
C SER A 256 15.06 17.85 29.24
N THR A 257 13.79 18.15 28.98
CA THR A 257 13.22 19.50 29.19
C THR A 257 12.88 19.77 30.65
N ASN A 258 12.93 18.73 31.51
CA ASN A 258 12.71 18.85 32.95
C ASN A 258 14.03 19.16 33.68
N ASP A 259 14.56 20.36 33.47
CA ASP A 259 15.55 20.95 34.38
C ASP A 259 14.80 21.80 35.42
N THR A 260 14.14 21.16 36.38
CA THR A 260 13.84 21.81 37.66
C THR A 260 15.00 21.47 38.60
N PRO A 261 15.85 22.42 39.02
CA PRO A 261 16.87 22.15 40.01
C PRO A 261 16.20 21.67 41.30
N PRO A 262 16.74 20.66 42.01
CA PRO A 262 16.32 20.40 43.38
C PRO A 262 16.61 21.65 44.21
N LEU A 263 15.57 22.17 44.87
CA LEU A 263 15.67 23.22 45.90
C LEU A 263 16.52 22.75 47.09
#